data_AF-A0A4R7GJ62-F1
#
_entry.id   AF-A0A4R7GJ62-F1
#
_cell.length_a   1.000
_cell.length_b   1.000
_cell.length_c   1.000
_cell.angle_alpha   90.00
_cell.angle_beta   90.00
_cell.angle_gamma   90.00
#
_symmetry.space_group_name_H-M   'P 1'
#
loop_
_entity.id
_entity.type
_entity.pdbx_description
1 polymer ?
#
loop_
_entity_poly.entity_id
_entity_poly.type
_entity_poly.pdbx_seq_one_letter_code
_entity_poly.pdbx_strand_id
1 'polypeptide(L)'
;MPTFATGIDDTATMNAGCSGWTMVSIDYPLLENFEIKAAQILSQANLKSFHGKDYKRKKHSSYVDFLKLIRLTLEAGEGFACCTLLGQDWKSEFDIFCETLVGGAFAKAGITDAVITDASKKIAAPMFTYQRIAANKCSGGSTLIQIDRHVFFDGLNSSDIQMHGHSFSSQLPLVSALKAYRDKQFPNAPQIELDDIVICNDEDSFLIQAADIIGNFATACVFRELGKNSNSNERKCSAFEEVFGDILELKNLPKAITLNGDDLALDDGAASFTFCIG
;
A
#
# COMPACT_ATOMS: atom_id res chain seq x y z
N MET A 1 -13.46 16.87 -5.64
CA MET A 1 -13.27 15.89 -4.55
C MET A 1 -12.80 14.59 -5.18
N PRO A 2 -11.84 13.91 -4.55
CA PRO A 2 -11.36 12.61 -5.03
C PRO A 2 -12.48 11.58 -5.14
N THR A 3 -12.30 10.61 -6.03
CA THR A 3 -13.18 9.43 -6.13
C THR A 3 -12.83 8.40 -5.06
N PHE A 4 -11.54 8.19 -4.83
CA PHE A 4 -11.00 7.23 -3.88
C PHE A 4 -10.12 7.89 -2.82
N ALA A 5 -9.99 7.22 -1.68
CA ALA A 5 -8.97 7.46 -0.68
C ALA A 5 -8.17 6.16 -0.49
N THR A 6 -6.84 6.23 -0.60
CA THR A 6 -5.98 5.06 -0.60
C THR A 6 -4.90 5.16 0.46
N GLY A 7 -4.79 4.15 1.33
CA GLY A 7 -3.64 3.96 2.21
C GLY A 7 -2.64 3.00 1.58
N ILE A 8 -1.35 3.31 1.69
CA ILE A 8 -0.26 2.47 1.21
C ILE A 8 0.74 2.26 2.35
N ASP A 9 1.10 1.00 2.58
CA ASP A 9 2.13 0.59 3.54
C ASP A 9 3.12 -0.39 2.89
N ASP A 10 4.37 -0.38 3.37
CA ASP A 10 5.39 -1.33 2.95
C ASP A 10 5.10 -2.71 3.58
N THR A 11 5.28 -3.77 2.80
CA THR A 11 5.21 -5.14 3.31
C THR A 11 6.48 -5.90 2.98
N ALA A 12 6.95 -6.70 3.93
CA ALA A 12 8.13 -7.53 3.76
C ALA A 12 7.97 -8.83 4.53
N THR A 13 8.56 -9.88 4.00
CA THR A 13 8.65 -11.17 4.67
C THR A 13 9.70 -11.12 5.78
N MET A 14 9.77 -12.16 6.63
CA MET A 14 10.56 -12.09 7.88
C MET A 14 12.04 -11.83 7.65
N ASN A 15 12.62 -12.42 6.60
CA ASN A 15 14.02 -12.21 6.23
C ASN A 15 14.16 -11.30 5.02
N ALA A 16 13.08 -10.59 4.65
CA ALA A 16 12.99 -9.80 3.43
C ALA A 16 13.36 -10.59 2.15
N GLY A 17 13.12 -11.90 2.10
CA GLY A 17 13.23 -12.69 0.87
C GLY A 17 12.24 -12.22 -0.21
N CYS A 18 11.11 -11.65 0.20
CA CYS A 18 10.21 -10.88 -0.65
C CYS A 18 9.79 -9.58 0.06
N SER A 19 9.53 -8.54 -0.72
CA SER A 19 8.99 -7.28 -0.23
C SER A 19 8.15 -6.57 -1.29
N GLY A 20 7.35 -5.62 -0.89
CA GLY A 20 6.50 -4.85 -1.78
C GLY A 20 5.57 -3.96 -0.98
N TRP A 21 4.31 -3.86 -1.40
CA TRP A 21 3.37 -2.89 -0.86
C TRP A 21 2.00 -3.50 -0.62
N THR A 22 1.35 -3.04 0.43
CA THR A 22 -0.07 -3.25 0.65
C THR A 22 -0.81 -1.95 0.44
N MET A 23 -1.98 -2.05 -0.18
CA MET A 23 -2.81 -0.91 -0.53
C MET A 23 -4.24 -1.20 -0.11
N VAL A 24 -4.90 -0.21 0.49
CA VAL A 24 -6.34 -0.24 0.78
C VAL A 24 -6.93 1.01 0.17
N SER A 25 -7.77 0.85 -0.85
CA SER A 25 -8.49 1.93 -1.53
C SER A 25 -9.97 1.82 -1.24
N ILE A 26 -10.58 2.90 -0.76
CA ILE A 26 -12.01 2.98 -0.49
C ILE A 26 -12.61 4.15 -1.24
N ASP A 27 -13.92 4.11 -1.49
CA ASP A 27 -14.64 5.28 -2.01
C ASP A 27 -14.48 6.46 -1.05
N TYR A 28 -14.05 7.61 -1.59
CA TYR A 28 -13.76 8.80 -0.80
C TYR A 28 -14.92 9.25 0.11
N PRO A 29 -16.21 9.20 -0.31
CA PRO A 29 -17.34 9.52 0.56
C PRO A 29 -17.45 8.65 1.82
N LEU A 30 -16.81 7.48 1.86
CA LEU A 30 -16.82 6.58 3.01
C LEU A 30 -15.71 6.89 4.02
N LEU A 31 -14.70 7.69 3.64
CA LEU A 31 -13.50 7.94 4.43
C LEU A 31 -13.79 8.46 5.83
N GLU A 32 -14.60 9.52 5.95
CA GLU A 32 -14.89 10.16 7.24
C GLU A 32 -15.54 9.17 8.22
N ASN A 33 -16.52 8.39 7.75
CA ASN A 33 -17.19 7.39 8.57
C ASN A 33 -16.27 6.22 8.93
N PHE A 34 -15.38 5.81 8.02
CA PHE A 34 -14.35 4.82 8.29
C PHE A 34 -13.41 5.30 9.40
N GLU A 35 -12.88 6.53 9.31
CA GLU A 35 -11.99 7.12 10.31
C GLU A 35 -12.65 7.25 11.69
N ILE A 36 -13.89 7.75 11.74
CA ILE A 36 -14.65 7.88 13.00
C ILE A 36 -14.83 6.52 13.68
N LYS A 37 -15.25 5.50 12.92
CA LYS A 37 -15.46 4.16 13.48
C LYS A 37 -14.14 3.49 13.88
N ALA A 38 -13.09 3.65 13.08
CA ALA A 38 -11.78 3.11 13.40
C ALA A 38 -11.24 3.72 14.71
N ALA A 39 -11.37 5.04 14.88
CA ALA A 39 -11.00 5.73 16.12
C ALA A 39 -11.79 5.24 17.34
N GLN A 40 -13.09 4.97 17.17
CA GLN A 40 -13.92 4.39 18.25
C GLN A 40 -13.43 3.00 18.66
N ILE A 41 -13.15 2.11 17.70
CA ILE A 41 -12.63 0.76 17.99
C ILE A 41 -11.27 0.86 18.70
N LEU A 42 -10.38 1.73 18.19
CA LEU A 42 -9.04 1.95 18.76
C LEU A 42 -9.11 2.44 20.22
N SER A 43 -9.97 3.43 20.47
CA SER A 43 -10.18 4.02 21.80
C SER A 43 -10.74 3.00 22.80
N GLN A 44 -11.78 2.24 22.41
CA GLN A 44 -12.37 1.19 23.24
C GLN A 44 -11.37 0.07 23.55
N ALA A 45 -10.48 -0.23 22.61
CA ALA A 45 -9.42 -1.21 22.78
C ALA A 45 -8.24 -0.69 23.62
N ASN A 46 -8.18 0.60 23.96
CA ASN A 46 -7.04 1.26 24.60
C ASN A 46 -5.72 0.94 23.88
N LEU A 47 -5.70 1.23 22.58
CA LEU A 47 -4.55 1.08 21.68
C LEU A 47 -4.10 2.46 21.20
N LYS A 48 -2.80 2.60 20.87
CA LYS A 48 -2.29 3.81 20.22
C LYS A 48 -2.57 3.83 18.72
N SER A 49 -2.49 2.66 18.10
CA SER A 49 -2.67 2.42 16.68
C SER A 49 -2.90 0.91 16.44
N PHE A 50 -3.41 0.55 15.26
CA PHE A 50 -3.43 -0.83 14.81
C PHE A 50 -2.17 -1.16 14.04
N HIS A 51 -1.35 -2.07 14.58
CA HIS A 51 -0.19 -2.61 13.87
C HIS A 51 -0.19 -4.12 13.77
N GLY A 52 0.20 -4.63 12.61
CA GLY A 52 0.28 -6.07 12.36
C GLY A 52 1.28 -6.77 13.28
N LYS A 53 2.36 -6.08 13.66
CA LYS A 53 3.41 -6.58 14.57
C LYS A 53 2.96 -6.59 16.04
N ASP A 54 2.06 -5.70 16.44
CA ASP A 54 1.59 -5.58 17.83
C ASP A 54 0.39 -6.49 18.16
N TYR A 55 -0.12 -7.19 17.15
CA TYR A 55 -1.24 -8.10 17.30
C TYR A 55 -0.96 -9.21 18.32
N LYS A 56 -1.77 -9.25 19.38
CA LYS A 56 -1.67 -10.20 20.50
C LYS A 56 -3.04 -10.79 20.80
N ARG A 57 -3.08 -12.01 21.37
CA ARG A 57 -4.32 -12.74 21.69
C ARG A 57 -5.32 -11.91 22.50
N LYS A 58 -4.84 -11.10 23.45
CA LYS A 58 -5.67 -10.23 24.30
C LYS A 58 -6.36 -9.07 23.55
N LYS A 59 -5.96 -8.79 22.31
CA LYS A 59 -6.51 -7.75 21.43
C LYS A 59 -7.22 -8.35 20.21
N HIS A 60 -7.49 -9.67 20.24
CA HIS A 60 -8.06 -10.37 19.10
C HIS A 60 -9.37 -9.74 18.62
N SER A 61 -10.31 -9.51 19.54
CA SER A 61 -11.61 -8.92 19.22
C SER A 61 -11.49 -7.55 18.55
N SER A 62 -10.66 -6.65 19.07
CA SER A 62 -10.53 -5.30 18.49
C SER A 62 -9.90 -5.31 17.09
N TYR A 63 -8.97 -6.23 16.82
CA TYR A 63 -8.42 -6.39 15.46
C TYR A 63 -9.45 -7.01 14.50
N VAL A 64 -10.25 -7.97 14.98
CA VAL A 64 -11.36 -8.52 14.20
C VAL A 64 -12.42 -7.45 13.90
N ASP A 65 -12.75 -6.59 14.87
CA ASP A 65 -13.68 -5.48 14.66
C ASP A 65 -13.15 -4.48 13.63
N PHE A 66 -11.83 -4.18 13.67
CA PHE A 66 -11.19 -3.32 12.68
C PHE A 66 -11.16 -3.96 11.28
N LEU A 67 -10.84 -5.24 11.16
CA LEU A 67 -10.93 -6.00 9.92
C LEU A 67 -12.36 -6.01 9.36
N LYS A 68 -13.38 -6.21 10.21
CA LYS A 68 -14.81 -6.13 9.83
C LYS A 68 -15.17 -4.75 9.31
N LEU A 69 -14.66 -3.68 9.94
CA LEU A 69 -14.84 -2.32 9.45
C LEU A 69 -14.23 -2.12 8.06
N ILE A 70 -13.00 -2.61 7.83
CA ILE A 70 -12.36 -2.57 6.50
C ILE A 70 -13.24 -3.29 5.48
N ARG A 71 -13.64 -4.54 5.76
CA ARG A 71 -14.51 -5.32 4.88
C ARG A 71 -15.80 -4.59 4.53
N LEU A 72 -16.55 -4.14 5.53
CA LEU A 72 -17.83 -3.45 5.33
C LEU A 72 -17.66 -2.17 4.52
N THR A 73 -16.53 -1.48 4.65
CA THR A 73 -16.24 -0.26 3.89
C THR A 73 -15.93 -0.58 2.44
N LEU A 74 -15.16 -1.65 2.17
CA LEU A 74 -14.90 -2.13 0.81
C LEU A 74 -16.19 -2.60 0.12
N GLU A 75 -17.04 -3.36 0.82
CA GLU A 75 -18.31 -3.88 0.28
C GLU A 75 -19.38 -2.78 0.06
N ALA A 76 -19.24 -1.63 0.71
CA ALA A 76 -20.17 -0.50 0.57
C ALA A 76 -19.89 0.37 -0.66
N GLY A 77 -18.77 0.15 -1.35
CA GLY A 77 -18.31 0.96 -2.49
C GLY A 77 -17.53 0.16 -3.53
N GLU A 78 -16.80 0.86 -4.41
CA GLU A 78 -15.89 0.25 -5.41
C GLU A 78 -14.45 0.11 -4.88
N GLY A 79 -14.31 -0.06 -3.56
CA GLY A 79 -13.01 -0.18 -2.91
C GLY A 79 -12.35 -1.55 -3.10
N PHE A 80 -11.02 -1.60 -2.95
CA PHE A 80 -10.24 -2.83 -2.94
C PHE A 80 -9.12 -2.77 -1.90
N ALA A 81 -8.62 -3.93 -1.49
CA ALA A 81 -7.34 -4.04 -0.81
C ALA A 81 -6.47 -5.09 -1.47
N CYS A 82 -5.19 -4.78 -1.69
CA CYS A 82 -4.24 -5.68 -2.34
C CYS A 82 -2.88 -5.64 -1.64
N CYS A 83 -2.28 -6.82 -1.46
CA CYS A 83 -0.92 -7.02 -1.00
C CYS A 83 -0.09 -7.60 -2.15
N THR A 84 0.94 -6.89 -2.59
CA THR A 84 1.88 -7.34 -3.62
C THR A 84 3.25 -7.58 -3.02
N LEU A 85 3.77 -8.78 -3.22
CA LEU A 85 5.15 -9.18 -2.91
C LEU A 85 5.95 -9.34 -4.21
N LEU A 86 7.17 -8.83 -4.21
CA LEU A 86 8.16 -8.95 -5.26
C LEU A 86 9.36 -9.74 -4.70
N GLY A 87 9.96 -10.59 -5.52
CA GLY A 87 11.26 -11.19 -5.20
C GLY A 87 12.34 -10.10 -5.17
N GLN A 88 13.40 -10.25 -4.36
CA GLN A 88 14.37 -9.18 -4.14
C GLN A 88 15.07 -8.68 -5.41
N ASP A 89 15.43 -9.59 -6.33
CA ASP A 89 16.07 -9.21 -7.58
C ASP A 89 15.13 -8.35 -8.43
N TRP A 90 13.88 -8.80 -8.58
CA TRP A 90 12.87 -8.06 -9.33
C TRP A 90 12.50 -6.74 -8.66
N LYS A 91 12.40 -6.70 -7.32
CA LYS A 91 12.17 -5.48 -6.56
C LYS A 91 13.27 -4.45 -6.84
N SER A 92 14.53 -4.89 -6.82
CA SER A 92 15.69 -4.04 -7.07
C SER A 92 15.69 -3.49 -8.50
N GLU A 93 15.42 -4.34 -9.50
CA GLU A 93 15.29 -3.93 -10.90
C GLU A 93 14.13 -2.95 -11.08
N PHE A 94 12.98 -3.22 -10.45
CA PHE A 94 11.81 -2.36 -10.52
C PHE A 94 12.06 -1.00 -9.86
N ASP A 95 12.73 -0.96 -8.71
CA ASP A 95 13.13 0.30 -8.06
C ASP A 95 14.06 1.10 -8.98
N ILE A 96 15.11 0.48 -9.52
CA ILE A 96 16.04 1.15 -10.46
C ILE A 96 15.29 1.70 -11.68
N PHE A 97 14.33 0.95 -12.23
CA PHE A 97 13.47 1.42 -13.31
C PHE A 97 12.69 2.67 -12.89
N CYS A 98 12.03 2.65 -11.73
CA CYS A 98 11.24 3.77 -11.22
C CYS A 98 12.12 5.01 -10.99
N GLU A 99 13.28 4.83 -10.36
CA GLU A 99 14.25 5.91 -10.10
C GLU A 99 14.77 6.52 -11.40
N THR A 100 15.05 5.69 -12.41
CA THR A 100 15.54 6.15 -13.73
C THR A 100 14.45 6.91 -14.48
N LEU A 101 13.21 6.42 -14.43
CA LEU A 101 12.07 7.06 -15.10
C LEU A 101 11.80 8.45 -14.52
N VAL A 102 11.66 8.55 -13.20
CA VAL A 102 11.40 9.83 -12.51
C VAL A 102 12.61 10.75 -12.58
N GLY A 103 13.80 10.26 -12.26
CA GLY A 103 15.02 11.06 -12.32
C GLY A 103 15.33 11.58 -13.72
N GLY A 104 15.13 10.75 -14.76
CA GLY A 104 15.29 11.15 -16.15
C GLY A 104 14.25 12.19 -16.60
N ALA A 105 13.01 12.09 -16.13
CA ALA A 105 11.98 13.09 -16.39
C ALA A 105 12.32 14.44 -15.74
N PHE A 106 12.79 14.42 -14.49
CA PHE A 106 13.14 15.63 -13.73
C PHE A 106 14.35 16.35 -14.32
N ALA A 107 15.39 15.59 -14.69
CA ALA A 107 16.57 16.15 -15.34
C ALA A 107 16.22 16.84 -16.67
N LYS A 108 15.34 16.24 -17.48
CA LYS A 108 14.85 16.84 -18.73
C LYS A 108 14.02 18.10 -18.51
N ALA A 109 13.28 18.15 -17.39
CA ALA A 109 12.49 19.32 -16.99
C ALA A 109 13.32 20.43 -16.32
N GLY A 110 14.63 20.22 -16.12
CA GLY A 110 15.52 21.19 -15.47
C GLY A 110 15.31 21.30 -13.96
N ILE A 111 14.77 20.27 -13.30
CA ILE A 111 14.58 20.24 -11.85
C ILE A 111 15.91 19.89 -11.18
N THR A 112 16.42 20.79 -10.34
CA THR A 112 17.74 20.67 -9.69
C THR A 112 17.68 20.42 -8.19
N ASP A 113 16.48 20.39 -7.59
CA ASP A 113 16.34 20.13 -6.16
C ASP A 113 16.59 18.64 -5.88
N ALA A 114 17.73 18.35 -5.24
CA ALA A 114 18.14 16.99 -4.94
C ALA A 114 17.22 16.29 -3.92
N VAL A 115 16.73 17.02 -2.93
CA VAL A 115 15.88 16.47 -1.86
C VAL A 115 14.56 15.99 -2.44
N ILE A 116 13.95 16.78 -3.31
CA ILE A 116 12.66 16.45 -3.93
C ILE A 116 12.83 15.42 -5.03
N THR A 117 13.93 15.48 -5.78
CA THR A 117 14.27 14.45 -6.76
C THR A 117 14.44 13.08 -6.08
N ASP A 118 15.18 13.01 -4.98
CA ASP A 118 15.43 11.74 -4.28
C ASP A 118 14.17 11.22 -3.59
N ALA A 119 13.37 12.11 -2.98
CA ALA A 119 12.08 11.72 -2.43
C ALA A 119 11.11 11.18 -3.50
N SER A 120 11.02 11.87 -4.64
CA SER A 120 10.18 11.46 -5.78
C SER A 120 10.60 10.12 -6.36
N LYS A 121 11.91 9.86 -6.46
CA LYS A 121 12.47 8.58 -6.91
C LYS A 121 12.08 7.44 -5.98
N LYS A 122 12.17 7.64 -4.66
CA LYS A 122 11.89 6.60 -3.67
C LYS A 122 10.41 6.27 -3.55
N ILE A 123 9.52 7.25 -3.69
CA ILE A 123 8.07 7.02 -3.61
C ILE A 123 7.48 6.49 -4.94
N ALA A 124 8.20 6.57 -6.06
CA ALA A 124 7.67 6.22 -7.37
C ALA A 124 7.20 4.76 -7.48
N ALA A 125 7.95 3.83 -6.89
CA ALA A 125 7.66 2.40 -7.00
C ALA A 125 6.31 1.99 -6.36
N PRO A 126 5.97 2.41 -5.12
CA PRO A 126 4.62 2.19 -4.61
C PRO A 126 3.56 2.87 -5.48
N MET A 127 3.76 4.09 -5.96
CA MET A 127 2.76 4.78 -6.78
C MET A 127 2.50 4.09 -8.13
N PHE A 128 3.53 3.61 -8.83
CA PHE A 128 3.36 2.85 -10.06
C PHE A 128 2.73 1.48 -9.82
N THR A 129 3.02 0.86 -8.68
CA THR A 129 2.33 -0.37 -8.26
C THR A 129 0.84 -0.11 -8.06
N TYR A 130 0.48 1.01 -7.42
CA TYR A 130 -0.91 1.40 -7.22
C TYR A 130 -1.62 1.58 -8.56
N GLN A 131 -1.04 2.36 -9.48
CA GLN A 131 -1.66 2.59 -10.79
C GLN A 131 -1.88 1.29 -11.56
N ARG A 132 -0.91 0.36 -11.51
CA ARG A 132 -1.05 -0.96 -12.14
C ARG A 132 -2.20 -1.78 -11.57
N ILE A 133 -2.35 -1.80 -10.25
CA ILE A 133 -3.41 -2.55 -9.56
C ILE A 133 -4.77 -1.88 -9.80
N ALA A 134 -4.85 -0.58 -9.52
CA ALA A 134 -6.08 0.21 -9.60
C ALA A 134 -6.64 0.27 -11.03
N ALA A 135 -5.81 0.17 -12.08
CA ALA A 135 -6.28 0.10 -13.46
C ALA A 135 -7.23 -1.07 -13.74
N ASN A 136 -7.13 -2.16 -12.97
CA ASN A 136 -7.98 -3.34 -13.11
C ASN A 136 -9.10 -3.40 -12.08
N LYS A 137 -9.09 -2.49 -11.09
CA LYS A 137 -9.97 -2.51 -9.92
C LYS A 137 -10.90 -1.31 -9.86
N CYS A 138 -10.51 -0.19 -10.45
CA CYS A 138 -11.27 1.05 -10.48
C CYS A 138 -11.73 1.40 -11.90
N SER A 139 -12.76 2.24 -11.98
CA SER A 139 -13.31 2.76 -13.24
C SER A 139 -12.81 4.18 -13.55
N GLY A 140 -11.52 4.46 -13.34
CA GLY A 140 -10.93 5.80 -13.49
C GLY A 140 -11.19 6.71 -12.28
N GLY A 141 -11.37 8.01 -12.51
CA GLY A 141 -11.57 9.00 -11.44
C GLY A 141 -10.28 9.58 -10.88
N SER A 142 -10.29 10.01 -9.62
CA SER A 142 -9.12 10.55 -8.90
C SER A 142 -8.96 9.92 -7.51
N THR A 143 -7.77 9.94 -6.95
CA THR A 143 -7.50 9.39 -5.62
C THR A 143 -6.66 10.33 -4.77
N LEU A 144 -7.02 10.41 -3.50
CA LEU A 144 -6.14 10.83 -2.41
C LEU A 144 -5.26 9.64 -2.01
N ILE A 145 -3.97 9.84 -1.82
CA ILE A 145 -3.03 8.82 -1.32
C ILE A 145 -2.52 9.25 0.05
N GLN A 146 -2.63 8.35 1.04
CA GLN A 146 -1.94 8.42 2.31
C GLN A 146 -0.87 7.34 2.33
N ILE A 147 0.39 7.71 2.55
CA ILE A 147 1.52 6.76 2.58
C ILE A 147 2.32 6.95 3.88
N ASP A 148 2.80 5.82 4.42
CA ASP A 148 3.60 5.85 5.65
C ASP A 148 4.86 6.69 5.48
N ARG A 149 5.22 7.37 6.56
CA ARG A 149 6.34 8.30 6.58
C ARG A 149 7.65 7.52 6.54
N HIS A 150 8.35 7.64 5.43
CA HIS A 150 9.74 7.23 5.32
C HIS A 150 10.67 8.44 5.41
N VAL A 151 11.87 8.25 5.97
CA VAL A 151 12.96 9.26 6.07
C VAL A 151 13.29 9.92 4.71
N PHE A 152 13.00 9.22 3.62
CA PHE A 152 13.27 9.71 2.26
C PHE A 152 12.11 10.49 1.66
N PHE A 153 10.89 10.43 2.22
CA PHE A 153 9.72 11.08 1.65
C PHE A 153 9.53 12.51 2.14
N ASP A 154 10.15 12.88 3.27
CA ASP A 154 10.01 14.19 3.92
C ASP A 154 10.24 15.38 2.97
N GLY A 155 11.06 15.20 1.92
CA GLY A 155 11.27 16.21 0.87
C GLY A 155 9.99 16.64 0.13
N LEU A 156 9.00 15.75 0.00
CA LEU A 156 7.72 16.01 -0.68
C LEU A 156 6.67 16.67 0.24
N ASN A 157 6.95 16.77 1.53
CA ASN A 157 6.17 17.60 2.47
C ASN A 157 6.69 19.04 2.53
N SER A 158 7.72 19.39 1.74
CA SER A 158 8.21 20.76 1.63
C SER A 158 7.24 21.62 0.80
N SER A 159 7.03 22.86 1.23
CA SER A 159 5.93 23.68 0.72
C SER A 159 6.10 24.15 -0.72
N ASP A 160 7.31 24.29 -1.26
CA ASP A 160 7.51 24.75 -2.64
C ASP A 160 8.89 24.38 -3.25
N ILE A 161 8.92 24.17 -4.57
CA ILE A 161 10.10 24.21 -5.45
C ILE A 161 10.15 25.50 -6.25
N GLN A 162 11.37 25.93 -6.58
CA GLN A 162 11.61 27.01 -7.52
C GLN A 162 11.88 26.45 -8.92
N MET A 163 11.05 26.80 -9.90
CA MET A 163 11.27 26.50 -11.31
C MET A 163 11.12 27.77 -12.13
N HIS A 164 12.16 28.14 -12.89
CA HIS A 164 12.18 29.33 -13.74
C HIS A 164 11.75 30.64 -13.02
N GLY A 165 12.06 30.76 -11.72
CA GLY A 165 11.70 31.94 -10.91
C GLY A 165 10.27 31.94 -10.36
N HIS A 166 9.54 30.83 -10.50
CA HIS A 166 8.20 30.63 -9.93
C HIS A 166 8.22 29.54 -8.85
N SER A 167 7.40 29.74 -7.81
CA SER A 167 7.11 28.75 -6.76
C SER A 167 6.04 27.77 -7.24
N PHE A 168 6.27 26.48 -7.04
CA PHE A 168 5.29 25.42 -7.27
C PHE A 168 5.34 24.41 -6.13
N SER A 169 4.25 23.68 -5.87
CA SER A 169 4.27 22.55 -4.94
C SER A 169 5.38 21.56 -5.28
N SER A 170 6.06 21.05 -4.25
CA SER A 170 7.12 20.05 -4.38
C SER A 170 6.64 18.73 -4.99
N GLN A 171 5.33 18.47 -4.95
CA GLN A 171 4.73 17.28 -5.54
C GLN A 171 4.47 17.41 -7.05
N LEU A 172 4.44 18.63 -7.60
CA LEU A 172 4.07 18.88 -8.99
C LEU A 172 4.88 18.03 -9.99
N PRO A 173 6.22 17.93 -9.87
CA PRO A 173 6.99 17.10 -10.79
C PRO A 173 6.64 15.62 -10.73
N LEU A 174 6.48 15.08 -9.52
CA LEU A 174 6.14 13.67 -9.31
C LEU A 174 4.74 13.39 -9.86
N VAL A 175 3.74 14.17 -9.48
CA VAL A 175 2.35 14.04 -9.95
C VAL A 175 2.30 14.13 -11.49
N SER A 176 3.06 15.03 -12.10
CA SER A 176 3.16 15.14 -13.56
C SER A 176 3.74 13.87 -14.20
N ALA A 177 4.80 13.30 -13.61
CA ALA A 177 5.38 12.03 -14.08
C ALA A 177 4.42 10.85 -13.90
N LEU A 178 3.75 10.76 -12.74
CA LEU A 178 2.73 9.75 -12.45
C LEU A 178 1.55 9.83 -13.42
N LYS A 179 1.09 11.04 -13.75
CA LYS A 179 0.03 11.27 -14.74
C LYS A 179 0.44 10.81 -16.13
N ALA A 180 1.63 11.21 -16.60
CA ALA A 180 2.12 10.81 -17.91
C ALA A 180 2.30 9.28 -18.03
N TYR A 181 2.76 8.64 -16.96
CA TYR A 181 2.90 7.18 -16.91
C TYR A 181 1.53 6.49 -16.90
N ARG A 182 0.59 6.95 -16.07
CA ARG A 182 -0.81 6.49 -16.04
C ARG A 182 -1.45 6.57 -17.42
N ASP A 183 -1.44 7.73 -18.06
CA ASP A 183 -2.10 7.95 -19.35
C ASP A 183 -1.60 6.99 -20.43
N LYS A 184 -0.32 6.58 -20.35
CA LYS A 184 0.30 5.68 -21.31
C LYS A 184 0.13 4.20 -21.01
N GLN A 185 0.24 3.79 -19.73
CA GLN A 185 0.30 2.38 -19.34
C GLN A 185 -1.00 1.89 -18.69
N PHE A 186 -1.67 2.75 -17.94
CA PHE A 186 -2.75 2.42 -17.02
C PHE A 186 -3.88 3.46 -17.10
N PRO A 187 -4.49 3.69 -18.29
CA PRO A 187 -5.43 4.81 -18.50
C PRO A 187 -6.67 4.75 -17.60
N ASN A 188 -7.05 3.55 -17.13
CA ASN A 188 -8.18 3.33 -16.23
C ASN A 188 -7.85 3.49 -14.75
N ALA A 189 -6.57 3.64 -14.36
CA ALA A 189 -6.24 3.90 -12.97
C ALA A 189 -6.73 5.31 -12.57
N PRO A 190 -7.12 5.54 -11.31
CA PRO A 190 -7.43 6.87 -10.82
C PRO A 190 -6.24 7.82 -10.97
N GLN A 191 -6.52 9.08 -11.33
CA GLN A 191 -5.51 10.14 -11.35
C GLN A 191 -5.16 10.55 -9.92
N ILE A 192 -3.88 10.68 -9.63
CA ILE A 192 -3.41 11.34 -8.41
C ILE A 192 -3.31 12.82 -8.77
N GLU A 193 -4.06 13.69 -8.09
CA GLU A 193 -4.03 15.13 -8.33
C GLU A 193 -2.88 15.81 -7.58
N LEU A 194 -2.67 17.08 -7.86
CA LEU A 194 -1.68 17.88 -7.14
C LEU A 194 -2.07 17.98 -5.66
N ASP A 195 -1.08 17.81 -4.77
CA ASP A 195 -1.22 17.86 -3.31
C ASP A 195 -2.09 16.75 -2.69
N ASP A 196 -2.48 15.74 -3.49
CA ASP A 196 -3.22 14.56 -3.03
C ASP A 196 -2.30 13.41 -2.57
N ILE A 197 -0.98 13.62 -2.45
CA ILE A 197 -0.06 12.67 -1.80
C ILE A 197 0.21 13.18 -0.38
N VAL A 198 -0.34 12.52 0.61
CA VAL A 198 -0.17 12.84 2.03
C VAL A 198 0.80 11.86 2.65
N ILE A 199 1.98 12.36 3.07
CA ILE A 199 2.96 11.58 3.81
C ILE A 199 2.74 11.86 5.30
N CYS A 200 2.25 10.88 6.03
CA CYS A 200 1.95 10.98 7.45
C CYS A 200 2.48 9.76 8.21
N ASN A 201 2.61 9.87 9.53
CA ASN A 201 2.98 8.71 10.33
C ASN A 201 1.80 7.71 10.29
N ASP A 202 2.13 6.42 10.31
CA ASP A 202 1.17 5.32 10.45
C ASP A 202 0.04 5.58 11.47
N GLU A 203 0.35 6.09 12.66
CA GLU A 203 -0.62 6.35 13.73
C GLU A 203 -1.62 7.46 13.39
N ASP A 204 -1.30 8.32 12.43
CA ASP A 204 -2.14 9.43 11.98
C ASP A 204 -3.08 9.04 10.83
N SER A 205 -3.01 7.81 10.31
CA SER A 205 -3.86 7.33 9.21
C SER A 205 -4.41 5.93 9.45
N PHE A 206 -5.74 5.82 9.52
CA PHE A 206 -6.40 4.52 9.58
C PHE A 206 -6.33 3.74 8.25
N LEU A 207 -6.12 4.42 7.12
CA LEU A 207 -5.93 3.73 5.84
C LEU A 207 -4.54 3.07 5.75
N ILE A 208 -3.49 3.74 6.24
CA ILE A 208 -2.15 3.14 6.35
C ILE A 208 -2.18 1.98 7.34
N GLN A 209 -2.82 2.15 8.51
CA GLN A 209 -3.01 1.05 9.46
C GLN A 209 -3.81 -0.12 8.84
N ALA A 210 -4.83 0.16 8.04
CA ALA A 210 -5.55 -0.88 7.32
C ALA A 210 -4.62 -1.63 6.34
N ALA A 211 -3.77 -0.92 5.60
CA ALA A 211 -2.78 -1.52 4.72
C ALA A 211 -1.77 -2.40 5.49
N ASP A 212 -1.22 -1.95 6.61
CA ASP A 212 -0.35 -2.75 7.49
C ASP A 212 -1.04 -4.05 7.92
N ILE A 213 -2.26 -3.93 8.45
CA ILE A 213 -3.04 -5.07 8.94
C ILE A 213 -3.32 -6.08 7.82
N ILE A 214 -3.86 -5.63 6.68
CA ILE A 214 -4.13 -6.50 5.53
C ILE A 214 -2.85 -7.19 5.07
N GLY A 215 -1.75 -6.45 4.93
CA GLY A 215 -0.47 -6.97 4.45
C GLY A 215 0.10 -8.03 5.37
N ASN A 216 0.15 -7.75 6.67
CA ASN A 216 0.65 -8.66 7.69
C ASN A 216 -0.21 -9.92 7.83
N PHE A 217 -1.53 -9.79 7.73
CA PHE A 217 -2.46 -10.90 7.96
C PHE A 217 -2.55 -11.80 6.71
N ALA A 218 -2.60 -11.21 5.51
CA ALA A 218 -2.54 -11.95 4.26
C ALA A 218 -1.22 -12.74 4.15
N THR A 219 -0.08 -12.10 4.44
CA THR A 219 1.23 -12.77 4.43
C THR A 219 1.31 -13.90 5.45
N ALA A 220 0.73 -13.72 6.65
CA ALA A 220 0.65 -14.76 7.67
C ALA A 220 -0.20 -15.97 7.20
N CYS A 221 -1.28 -15.74 6.48
CA CYS A 221 -2.08 -16.81 5.87
C CYS A 221 -1.28 -17.57 4.80
N VAL A 222 -0.57 -16.87 3.91
CA VAL A 222 0.29 -17.50 2.91
C VAL A 222 1.34 -18.40 3.56
N PHE A 223 2.01 -17.92 4.61
CA PHE A 223 2.94 -18.74 5.40
C PHE A 223 2.28 -20.01 5.95
N ARG A 224 1.07 -19.89 6.53
CA ARG A 224 0.34 -21.02 7.11
C ARG A 224 -0.02 -22.05 6.04
N GLU A 225 -0.60 -21.61 4.92
CA GLU A 225 -1.01 -22.51 3.82
C GLU A 225 0.17 -23.26 3.20
N LEU A 226 1.34 -22.63 3.11
CA LEU A 226 2.55 -23.29 2.61
C LEU A 226 3.21 -24.22 3.66
N GLY A 227 2.66 -24.31 4.88
CA GLY A 227 3.11 -25.23 5.93
C GLY A 227 4.01 -24.61 7.01
N LYS A 228 4.23 -23.28 6.99
CA LYS A 228 4.96 -22.58 8.05
C LYS A 228 4.05 -22.27 9.23
N ASN A 229 3.87 -23.29 10.06
CA ASN A 229 3.07 -23.21 11.28
C ASN A 229 3.81 -22.47 12.38
N SER A 230 3.25 -21.34 12.81
CA SER A 230 3.68 -20.64 14.03
C SER A 230 2.45 -20.12 14.76
N ASN A 231 2.53 -20.02 16.10
CA ASN A 231 1.44 -19.45 16.89
C ASN A 231 1.07 -18.03 16.44
N SER A 232 2.03 -17.27 15.88
CA SER A 232 1.77 -15.93 15.36
C SER A 232 0.96 -15.99 14.07
N ASN A 233 1.42 -16.77 13.10
CA ASN A 233 0.75 -16.94 11.81
C ASN A 233 -0.66 -17.50 11.97
N GLU A 234 -0.81 -18.51 12.83
CA GLU A 234 -2.10 -19.14 13.11
C GLU A 234 -3.12 -18.13 13.65
N ARG A 235 -2.71 -17.29 14.61
CA ARG A 235 -3.60 -16.30 15.21
C ARG A 235 -3.97 -15.17 14.24
N LYS A 236 -3.03 -14.72 13.40
CA LYS A 236 -3.31 -13.69 12.38
C LYS A 236 -4.25 -14.26 11.34
N CYS A 237 -3.97 -15.46 10.83
CA CYS A 237 -4.80 -16.07 9.81
C CYS A 237 -6.18 -16.45 10.34
N SER A 238 -6.32 -16.96 11.57
CA SER A 238 -7.64 -17.21 12.19
C SER A 238 -8.49 -15.94 12.26
N ALA A 239 -7.92 -14.81 12.66
CA ALA A 239 -8.64 -13.52 12.69
C ALA A 239 -9.01 -13.05 11.27
N PHE A 240 -8.11 -13.25 10.30
CA PHE A 240 -8.34 -12.89 8.91
C PHE A 240 -9.45 -13.74 8.29
N GLU A 241 -9.46 -15.05 8.53
CA GLU A 241 -10.48 -15.99 8.06
C GLU A 241 -11.83 -15.78 8.73
N GLU A 242 -11.87 -15.35 10.00
CA GLU A 242 -13.15 -14.99 10.65
C GLU A 242 -13.86 -13.86 9.86
N VAL A 243 -13.09 -12.93 9.28
CA VAL A 243 -13.65 -11.78 8.58
C VAL A 243 -13.76 -12.00 7.08
N PHE A 244 -12.80 -12.66 6.44
CA PHE A 244 -12.73 -12.77 4.98
C PHE A 244 -12.78 -14.21 4.46
N GLY A 245 -12.93 -15.21 5.34
CA GLY A 245 -12.81 -16.63 4.99
C GLY A 245 -13.77 -17.13 3.90
N ASP A 246 -14.88 -16.44 3.67
CA ASP A 246 -15.83 -16.71 2.60
C ASP A 246 -15.38 -16.20 1.22
N ILE A 247 -14.47 -15.21 1.17
CA ILE A 247 -13.91 -14.65 -0.08
C ILE A 247 -12.43 -14.98 -0.28
N LEU A 248 -11.78 -15.60 0.71
CA LEU A 248 -10.37 -15.98 0.68
C LEU A 248 -10.12 -17.25 -0.14
N GLU A 249 -9.48 -17.12 -1.30
CA GLU A 249 -8.99 -18.27 -2.09
C GLU A 249 -7.58 -18.71 -1.67
N LEU A 250 -7.41 -19.07 -0.39
CA LEU A 250 -6.11 -19.47 0.16
C LEU A 250 -5.71 -20.91 -0.16
N LYS A 251 -6.67 -21.79 -0.47
CA LYS A 251 -6.40 -23.23 -0.71
C LYS A 251 -5.75 -23.53 -2.06
N ASN A 252 -5.72 -22.55 -2.96
CA ASN A 252 -5.14 -22.66 -4.30
C ASN A 252 -4.12 -21.55 -4.54
N LEU A 253 -3.18 -21.38 -3.60
CA LEU A 253 -2.10 -20.44 -3.83
C LEU A 253 -1.42 -20.76 -5.17
N PRO A 254 -1.19 -19.73 -6.02
CA PRO A 254 -0.44 -19.91 -7.26
C PRO A 254 0.89 -20.57 -6.95
N LYS A 255 1.35 -21.46 -7.84
CA LYS A 255 2.70 -22.05 -7.74
C LYS A 255 3.79 -20.98 -7.68
N ALA A 256 3.50 -19.76 -8.12
CA ALA A 256 4.39 -18.60 -8.09
C ALA A 256 4.97 -18.22 -6.71
N ILE A 257 4.48 -18.77 -5.59
CA ILE A 257 5.00 -18.50 -4.25
C ILE A 257 5.22 -19.79 -3.45
N THR A 258 6.39 -19.92 -2.84
CA THR A 258 6.82 -21.11 -2.09
C THR A 258 7.53 -20.73 -0.79
N LEU A 259 7.79 -21.73 0.07
CA LEU A 259 8.68 -21.58 1.21
C LEU A 259 10.12 -21.90 0.81
N ASN A 260 11.02 -20.97 1.06
CA ASN A 260 12.47 -21.21 1.04
C ASN A 260 13.00 -21.17 2.47
N GLY A 261 13.08 -22.35 3.09
CA GLY A 261 13.39 -22.49 4.51
C GLY A 261 12.32 -21.82 5.37
N ASP A 262 12.70 -20.72 6.02
CA ASP A 262 11.85 -19.97 6.93
C ASP A 262 11.20 -18.74 6.30
N ASP A 263 11.40 -18.47 5.01
CA ASP A 263 10.82 -17.29 4.35
C ASP A 263 10.01 -17.62 3.10
N LEU A 264 9.20 -16.68 2.64
CA LEU A 264 8.56 -16.79 1.34
C LEU A 264 9.58 -16.46 0.25
N ALA A 265 9.51 -17.21 -0.85
CA ALA A 265 10.21 -16.93 -2.08
C ALA A 265 9.22 -16.99 -3.24
N LEU A 266 9.47 -16.22 -4.29
CA LEU A 266 8.76 -16.38 -5.56
C LEU A 266 9.49 -17.42 -6.41
N ASP A 267 8.73 -18.24 -7.13
CA ASP A 267 9.29 -19.26 -8.02
C ASP A 267 10.04 -18.63 -9.21
N ASP A 268 10.95 -19.41 -9.81
CA ASP A 268 11.70 -19.01 -11.00
C ASP A 268 10.75 -18.60 -12.13
N GLY A 269 10.77 -17.30 -12.48
CA GLY A 269 9.91 -16.69 -13.50
C GLY A 269 8.68 -15.96 -12.96
N ALA A 270 8.40 -16.01 -11.66
CA ALA A 270 7.37 -15.20 -11.02
C ALA A 270 7.95 -13.85 -10.56
N ALA A 271 7.64 -12.78 -11.29
CA ALA A 271 8.06 -11.42 -10.93
C ALA A 271 7.38 -10.89 -9.66
N SER A 272 6.12 -11.27 -9.44
CA SER A 272 5.31 -10.79 -8.32
C SER A 272 4.25 -11.80 -7.90
N PHE A 273 3.96 -11.86 -6.61
CA PHE A 273 2.74 -12.45 -6.07
C PHE A 273 1.81 -11.33 -5.60
N THR A 274 0.54 -11.36 -5.99
CA THR A 274 -0.45 -10.37 -5.53
C THR A 274 -1.68 -11.08 -5.02
N PHE A 275 -2.10 -10.68 -3.83
CA PHE A 275 -3.33 -11.10 -3.19
C PHE A 275 -4.26 -9.89 -3.09
N CYS A 276 -5.53 -10.03 -3.46
CA CYS A 276 -6.51 -8.93 -3.42
C CYS A 276 -7.85 -9.38 -2.84
N ILE A 277 -8.55 -8.44 -2.20
CA ILE A 277 -9.94 -8.52 -1.73
C ILE A 277 -10.70 -7.27 -2.19
N GLY A 278 -12.00 -7.40 -2.48
CA GLY A 278 -12.71 -6.44 -3.35
C GLY A 278 -12.28 -6.64 -4.80
#